data_AF-A0AAJ3CX00-F1
#
_entry.id   AF-A0AAJ3CX00-F1
#
_cell.length_a   1.000
_cell.length_b   1.000
_cell.length_c   1.000
_cell.angle_alpha   90.00
_cell.angle_beta   90.00
_cell.angle_gamma   90.00
#
_symmetry.space_group_name_H-M   'P 1'
#
loop_
_entity.id
_entity.type
_entity.pdbx_description
1 polymer ?
#
loop_
_entity_poly.entity_id
_entity_poly.type
_entity_poly.pdbx_seq_one_letter_code
_entity_poly.pdbx_strand_id
1 'polypeptide(L)' 'MAKSKMFLGHKNKTQWNVSLWINNDESLYRLAQDFIAANTNRNDAARHMMLFLEQTGQDKTPDGFKYSTTAIRAAMVGM' A
#
# COMPACT_ATOMS: atom_id res chain seq x y z
N MET A 1 -17.96 23.25 -4.14
CA MET A 1 -16.76 22.38 -4.21
C MET A 1 -17.13 21.12 -4.98
N ALA A 2 -16.39 20.74 -6.02
CA ALA A 2 -16.64 19.48 -6.71
C ALA A 2 -16.30 18.31 -5.77
N LYS A 3 -17.28 17.44 -5.48
CA LYS A 3 -17.07 16.22 -4.69
C LYS A 3 -16.08 15.35 -5.47
N SER A 4 -14.85 15.19 -4.96
CA SER A 4 -13.87 14.30 -5.59
C SER A 4 -14.50 12.91 -5.71
N LYS A 5 -14.53 12.36 -6.93
CA LYS A 5 -15.13 11.05 -7.21
C LYS A 5 -14.20 9.97 -6.64
N MET A 6 -14.39 9.63 -5.37
CA MET A 6 -13.71 8.51 -4.73
C MET A 6 -14.10 7.20 -5.41
N PHE A 7 -13.17 6.27 -5.49
CA PHE A 7 -13.41 4.91 -5.96
C PHE A 7 -13.50 3.98 -4.76
N LEU A 8 -14.70 3.51 -4.45
CA LEU A 8 -14.96 2.58 -3.33
C LEU A 8 -14.35 3.06 -2.00
N GLY A 9 -14.44 4.36 -1.70
CA GLY A 9 -13.88 4.95 -0.48
C GLY A 9 -12.39 5.32 -0.54
N HIS A 10 -11.71 5.09 -1.66
CA HIS A 10 -10.31 5.51 -1.88
C HIS A 10 -10.20 6.62 -2.92
N LYS A 11 -9.06 7.32 -2.98
CA LYS A 11 -8.82 8.42 -3.92
C LYS A 11 -8.96 7.97 -5.39
N ASN A 12 -8.58 6.74 -5.72
CA ASN A 12 -8.65 6.16 -7.06
C ASN A 12 -8.59 4.62 -7.01
N LYS A 13 -8.78 3.98 -8.17
CA LYS A 13 -8.78 2.51 -8.32
C LYS A 13 -7.46 1.86 -7.87
N THR A 14 -6.32 2.51 -8.13
CA THR A 14 -5.00 2.01 -7.72
C THR A 14 -4.88 1.92 -6.20
N GLN A 15 -5.26 2.97 -5.48
CA GLN A 15 -5.21 2.95 -4.02
C GLN A 15 -6.17 1.92 -3.42
N TRP A 16 -7.37 1.77 -3.99
CA TRP A 16 -8.29 0.72 -3.59
C TRP A 16 -7.68 -0.68 -3.81
N ASN A 17 -7.13 -0.96 -4.99
CA ASN A 17 -6.59 -2.27 -5.31
C ASN A 17 -5.36 -2.63 -4.46
N VAL A 18 -4.45 -1.68 -4.25
CA VAL A 18 -3.29 -1.89 -3.37
C VAL A 18 -3.74 -2.14 -1.93
N SER A 19 -4.74 -1.39 -1.43
CA SER A 19 -5.28 -1.61 -0.08
C SER A 19 -5.98 -2.95 0.05
N LEU A 20 -6.70 -3.39 -0.99
CA LEU A 20 -7.33 -4.71 -1.04
C LEU A 20 -6.28 -5.81 -0.82
N TRP A 21 -5.18 -5.80 -1.57
CA TRP A 21 -4.16 -6.85 -1.44
C TRP A 21 -3.38 -6.77 -0.13
N ILE A 22 -2.88 -5.59 0.25
CA ILE A 22 -2.09 -5.45 1.49
C ILE A 22 -2.90 -5.82 2.73
N ASN A 23 -4.21 -5.53 2.76
CA ASN A 23 -5.02 -5.71 3.96
C ASN A 23 -5.69 -7.09 4.04
N ASN A 24 -5.69 -7.88 2.97
CA ASN A 24 -6.36 -9.19 2.94
C ASN A 24 -5.42 -10.37 2.69
N ASP A 25 -4.26 -10.16 2.06
CA ASP A 25 -3.22 -11.19 1.98
C ASP A 25 -2.38 -11.17 3.26
N GLU A 26 -2.33 -12.28 3.99
CA GLU A 26 -1.66 -12.31 5.30
C GLU A 26 -0.15 -12.05 5.19
N SER A 27 0.51 -12.51 4.14
CA SER A 27 1.95 -12.28 3.96
C SER A 27 2.24 -10.79 3.74
N LEU A 28 1.46 -10.13 2.89
CA LEU A 28 1.58 -8.69 2.65
C LEU A 28 1.19 -7.85 3.89
N TYR A 29 0.16 -8.28 4.62
CA TYR A 29 -0.27 -7.61 5.84
C TYR A 29 0.82 -7.63 6.92
N ARG A 30 1.39 -8.82 7.19
CA ARG A 30 2.50 -8.97 8.15
C ARG A 30 3.73 -8.18 7.70
N LEU A 31 4.07 -8.25 6.42
CA LEU A 31 5.16 -7.46 5.85
C LEU A 31 4.94 -5.96 6.08
N ALA A 32 3.72 -5.45 5.87
CA ALA A 32 3.39 -4.06 6.14
C ALA A 32 3.54 -3.72 7.64
N GLN A 33 3.07 -4.58 8.54
CA GLN A 33 3.23 -4.41 10.00
C GLN A 33 4.71 -4.39 10.42
N ASP A 34 5.56 -5.23 9.82
CA ASP A 34 6.99 -5.27 10.13
C ASP A 34 7.68 -3.97 9.72
N PHE A 35 7.42 -3.46 8.50
CA PHE A 35 7.94 -2.15 8.09
C PHE A 35 7.39 -1.01 8.94
N ILE A 36 6.14 -1.12 9.37
CA ILE A 36 5.50 -0.19 10.29
C ILE A 36 6.20 -0.14 11.64
N ALA A 37 6.59 -1.29 12.19
CA ALA A 37 7.27 -1.39 13.47
C ALA A 37 8.75 -0.99 13.38
N ALA A 38 9.40 -1.27 12.24
CA ALA A 38 10.81 -0.96 12.00
C ALA A 38 11.10 0.51 11.65
N ASN A 39 10.07 1.34 11.45
CA ASN A 39 10.24 2.73 11.01
C ASN A 39 9.48 3.71 11.92
N THR A 40 10.03 4.91 12.10
CA THR A 40 9.45 5.94 12.96
C THR A 40 8.12 6.48 12.45
N ASN A 41 7.89 6.45 11.13
CA ASN A 41 6.68 6.99 10.53
C ASN A 41 6.23 6.20 9.30
N ARG A 42 4.96 6.39 8.90
CA ARG A 42 4.34 5.68 7.78
C ARG A 42 4.86 6.09 6.40
N ASN A 43 5.51 7.25 6.25
CA ASN A 43 6.14 7.59 4.97
C ASN A 43 7.34 6.68 4.71
N ASP A 44 8.21 6.53 5.71
CA ASP A 44 9.42 5.72 5.59
C ASP A 44 9.08 4.24 5.50
N ALA A 45 8.12 3.75 6.30
CA ALA A 45 7.62 2.38 6.20
C ALA A 45 7.11 2.06 4.79
N ALA A 46 6.27 2.92 4.21
CA ALA A 46 5.73 2.72 2.88
C ALA A 46 6.82 2.78 1.79
N ARG A 47 7.81 3.67 1.95
CA ARG A 47 8.94 3.79 1.01
C ARG A 47 9.81 2.53 1.05
N HIS A 48 10.13 2.03 2.24
CA HIS A 48 10.96 0.85 2.41
C HIS A 48 10.25 -0.42 1.93
N MET A 49 8.96 -0.57 2.21
CA MET A 49 8.16 -1.67 1.66
C MET A 49 8.09 -1.64 0.13
N MET A 50 7.90 -0.45 -0.47
CA MET A 50 7.88 -0.30 -1.93
C MET A 50 9.21 -0.73 -2.57
N LEU A 51 10.34 -0.27 -2.01
CA LEU A 51 11.67 -0.65 -2.49
C LEU A 51 11.94 -2.14 -2.33
N PHE A 52 11.53 -2.73 -1.20
CA PHE A 52 11.66 -4.17 -0.97
C PHE A 52 10.89 -4.97 -2.02
N LEU A 53 9.62 -4.63 -2.27
CA LEU A 53 8.78 -5.28 -3.28
C LEU A 53 9.36 -5.15 -4.70
N GLU A 54 9.92 -3.98 -5.04
CA GLU A 54 10.60 -3.78 -6.32
C GLU A 54 11.86 -4.65 -6.45
N GLN A 55 12.66 -4.75 -5.39
CA GLN A 55 13.89 -5.55 -5.36
C GLN A 55 13.64 -7.07 -5.42
N THR A 56 12.51 -7.53 -4.89
CA THR A 56 12.11 -8.95 -4.95
C THR A 56 11.33 -9.31 -6.22
N GLY A 57 11.09 -8.35 -7.12
CA GLY A 57 10.35 -8.55 -8.36
C GLY A 57 8.83 -8.60 -8.20
N GLN A 58 8.30 -8.22 -7.03
CA GLN A 58 6.88 -8.15 -6.73
C GLN A 58 6.38 -6.69 -6.76
N ASP A 59 6.74 -5.93 -7.80
CA ASP A 59 6.46 -4.49 -7.90
C ASP A 59 4.98 -4.14 -8.16
N LYS A 60 4.14 -5.16 -8.38
CA LYS A 60 2.71 -5.03 -8.67
C LYS A 60 1.86 -5.99 -7.85
N THR A 61 0.61 -5.59 -7.59
CA THR A 61 -0.43 -6.51 -7.13
C THR A 61 -0.67 -7.60 -8.17
N PRO A 62 -1.28 -8.74 -7.79
CA PRO A 62 -1.73 -9.76 -8.74
C PRO A 62 -2.66 -9.23 -9.85
N ASP A 63 -3.39 -8.13 -9.59
CA ASP A 63 -4.24 -7.45 -10.58
C ASP A 63 -3.46 -6.47 -11.49
N GLY A 64 -2.13 -6.40 -11.35
CA GLY A 64 -1.23 -5.60 -12.19
C GLY A 64 -1.05 -4.14 -11.75
N PHE A 65 -1.54 -3.73 -10.57
CA PHE A 65 -1.39 -2.37 -10.08
C PHE A 65 -0.04 -2.18 -9.39
N LYS A 66 0.74 -1.18 -9.82
CA LYS A 66 2.07 -0.91 -9.23
C LYS A 66 1.96 -0.49 -7.77
N TYR A 67 2.77 -1.11 -6.93
CA TYR A 67 3.01 -0.66 -5.57
C TYR A 67 3.82 0.64 -5.60
N SER A 68 3.22 1.74 -5.11
CA SER A 68 3.90 3.02 -4.96
C SER A 68 3.85 3.46 -3.50
N THR A 69 4.83 4.24 -3.05
CA THR A 69 4.86 4.77 -1.68
C THR A 69 3.53 5.38 -1.24
N THR A 70 2.91 6.17 -2.13
CA THR A 70 1.62 6.82 -1.83
C THR A 70 0.46 5.83 -1.70
N ALA A 71 0.43 4.76 -2.50
CA ALA A 71 -0.61 3.74 -2.43
C ALA A 71 -0.42 2.83 -1.21
N ILE A 72 0.81 2.41 -0.92
CA ILE A 72 1.14 1.62 0.27
C ILE A 72 0.84 2.41 1.54
N ARG A 73 1.28 3.69 1.61
CA ARG A 73 0.98 4.54 2.77
C ARG A 73 -0.51 4.67 3.01
N ALA A 74 -1.32 4.78 1.95
CA ALA A 74 -2.78 4.83 2.07
C ALA A 74 -3.36 3.52 2.64
N ALA A 75 -2.82 2.37 2.22
CA ALA A 75 -3.22 1.06 2.75
C ALA A 75 -2.87 0.89 4.24
N MET A 76 -1.74 1.46 4.68
CA MET A 76 -1.27 1.41 6.07
C MET A 76 -2.07 2.30 7.05
N VAL A 77 -3.01 3.13 6.56
CA VAL A 77 -3.83 3.96 7.45
C VAL A 77 -4.81 3.07 8.21
N GLY A 78 -4.61 2.94 9.53
CA GLY A 78 -5.44 2.11 10.41
C GLY A 78 -4.78 0.80 10.87
N MET A 79 -3.51 0.59 10.49
CA MET A 79 -2.63 -0.46 11.03
C MET A 79 -1.76 0.02 12.17
#